data_AF-A0A3Q7TX49-F1
#
_entry.id   AF-A0A3Q7TX49-F1
#
_cell.length_a   1.000
_cell.length_b   1.000
_cell.length_c   1.000
_cell.angle_alpha   90.00
_cell.angle_beta   90.00
_cell.angle_gamma   90.00
#
_symmetry.space_group_name_H-M   'P 1'
#
loop_
_entity.id
_entity.type
_entity.pdbx_description
1 polymer ?
#
loop_
_entity_poly.entity_id
_entity_poly.type
_entity_poly.pdbx_seq_one_letter_code
_entity_poly.pdbx_strand_id
1 'polypeptide(L)'
;MDPLLCRPALPHPGRPSVRAGGSMDGRHAPGTTQWRPAGETCAGGHGERLHGPGRDVLRTSYDEDFNHEPCQRKGHKAHWAVSAGVLLGVQAVPSSGYAEDPELPGLFHPAPSTLHQPPSLPEDGSPGAVYLLSKQGKSWHYQLWDYDQVRDSNLQLTDFSPSRATDGRAYVVPAGGVQAGLCGQALLLTPQDFSC
;
A
#
# COMPACT_ATOMS: atom_id res chain seq x y z
N MET A 1 44.46 9.22 2.96
CA MET A 1 45.04 9.93 1.81
C MET A 1 44.00 9.92 0.70
N ASP A 2 43.46 11.10 0.41
CA ASP A 2 42.46 11.41 -0.63
C ASP A 2 42.80 10.89 -2.02
N PRO A 3 41.77 10.71 -2.86
CA PRO A 3 41.82 11.29 -4.20
C PRO A 3 40.64 12.23 -4.48
N LEU A 4 40.97 13.52 -4.52
CA LEU A 4 40.61 14.49 -5.57
C LEU A 4 40.25 13.80 -6.92
N LEU A 5 39.28 14.17 -7.75
CA LEU A 5 38.60 15.44 -8.05
C LEU A 5 37.42 15.13 -9.00
N CYS A 6 36.29 15.83 -8.83
CA CYS A 6 35.16 15.86 -9.77
C CYS A 6 35.52 16.50 -11.12
N ARG A 7 34.77 16.19 -12.19
CA ARG A 7 34.09 17.20 -13.05
C ARG A 7 33.03 16.59 -14.01
N PRO A 8 31.95 17.32 -14.32
CA PRO A 8 30.80 16.86 -15.12
C PRO A 8 30.95 17.18 -16.62
N ALA A 9 30.30 16.38 -17.48
CA ALA A 9 30.16 16.67 -18.91
C ALA A 9 28.79 17.32 -19.22
N LEU A 10 28.81 18.48 -19.89
CA LEU A 10 27.67 19.21 -20.44
C LEU A 10 27.40 18.80 -21.91
N PRO A 11 26.21 19.10 -22.49
CA PRO A 11 25.66 18.41 -23.66
C PRO A 11 26.06 18.97 -25.04
N HIS A 12 25.74 18.17 -26.07
CA HIS A 12 26.00 18.23 -27.52
C HIS A 12 25.81 19.57 -28.27
N PRO A 13 26.37 19.63 -29.50
CA PRO A 13 25.56 20.04 -30.66
C PRO A 13 25.77 19.18 -31.92
N GLY A 14 24.73 19.03 -32.76
CA GLY A 14 24.88 18.71 -34.20
C GLY A 14 24.21 17.44 -34.74
N ARG A 15 23.00 17.61 -35.30
CA ARG A 15 22.12 16.75 -36.16
C ARG A 15 22.77 16.24 -37.49
N PRO A 16 22.11 15.49 -38.44
CA PRO A 16 20.71 14.99 -38.54
C PRO A 16 20.45 13.56 -39.16
N SER A 17 19.15 13.18 -39.16
CA SER A 17 18.39 12.32 -40.12
C SER A 17 18.50 10.79 -39.94
N VAL A 18 17.41 10.01 -39.92
CA VAL A 18 16.47 9.79 -41.04
C VAL A 18 15.00 9.57 -40.60
N ARG A 19 14.13 9.98 -41.53
CA ARG A 19 12.68 10.12 -41.57
C ARG A 19 11.92 8.78 -41.80
N ALA A 20 10.73 8.66 -41.19
CA ALA A 20 9.51 8.11 -41.78
C ALA A 20 8.35 8.87 -41.10
N GLY A 21 7.44 9.59 -41.76
CA GLY A 21 6.80 9.35 -43.05
C GLY A 21 5.42 8.72 -42.78
N GLY A 22 4.39 9.55 -42.56
CA GLY A 22 3.01 9.08 -42.43
C GLY A 22 2.07 10.09 -41.77
N SER A 23 1.42 10.91 -42.59
CA SER A 23 0.29 11.78 -42.24
C SER A 23 -0.99 11.11 -42.73
N MET A 24 -1.99 10.94 -41.86
CA MET A 24 -3.39 10.84 -42.29
C MET A 24 -4.32 11.24 -41.13
N ASP A 25 -5.11 12.28 -41.38
CA ASP A 25 -6.20 12.74 -40.53
C ASP A 25 -7.35 11.73 -40.50
N GLY A 26 -7.94 11.52 -39.32
CA GLY A 26 -9.11 10.67 -39.15
C GLY A 26 -9.71 10.78 -37.75
N ARG A 27 -10.70 11.66 -37.61
CA ARG A 27 -11.54 11.84 -36.43
C ARG A 27 -12.19 10.51 -36.01
N HIS A 28 -12.00 10.05 -34.77
CA HIS A 28 -13.00 9.28 -33.99
C HIS A 28 -12.73 9.40 -32.47
N ALA A 29 -13.82 9.61 -31.72
CA ALA A 29 -13.87 9.85 -30.27
C ALA A 29 -13.66 8.55 -29.44
N PRO A 30 -13.45 8.65 -28.11
CA PRO A 30 -13.02 7.51 -27.29
C PRO A 30 -14.19 6.62 -26.89
N GLY A 31 -14.16 5.35 -27.30
CA GLY A 31 -15.01 4.30 -26.74
C GLY A 31 -14.35 3.68 -25.52
N THR A 32 -14.85 3.98 -24.32
CA THR A 32 -14.57 3.25 -23.09
C THR A 32 -15.08 1.81 -23.20
N THR A 33 -14.19 0.85 -23.37
CA THR A 33 -14.53 -0.58 -23.22
C THR A 33 -14.52 -0.93 -21.73
N GLN A 34 -15.71 -0.84 -21.11
CA GLN A 34 -15.99 -1.42 -19.80
C GLN A 34 -15.99 -2.95 -19.93
N TRP A 35 -14.98 -3.62 -19.40
CA TRP A 35 -15.00 -5.08 -19.24
C TRP A 35 -16.00 -5.47 -18.15
N ARG A 36 -16.98 -6.32 -18.48
CA ARG A 36 -17.87 -7.01 -17.53
C ARG A 36 -17.53 -8.50 -17.54
N PRO A 37 -17.24 -9.16 -16.41
CA PRO A 37 -17.30 -10.61 -16.35
C PRO A 37 -18.76 -11.06 -16.30
N ALA A 38 -19.05 -12.14 -17.02
CA ALA A 38 -20.34 -12.80 -17.06
C ALA A 38 -20.62 -13.59 -15.77
N GLY A 39 -21.90 -13.80 -15.50
CA GLY A 39 -22.47 -14.28 -14.24
C GLY A 39 -21.78 -15.47 -13.58
N GLU A 40 -21.59 -15.35 -12.27
CA GLU A 40 -21.40 -16.49 -11.37
C GLU A 40 -22.67 -16.67 -10.53
N THR A 41 -23.22 -17.87 -10.64
CA THR A 41 -24.40 -18.37 -9.96
C THR A 41 -24.16 -18.54 -8.47
N CYS A 42 -25.09 -18.06 -7.66
CA CYS A 42 -25.12 -18.21 -6.21
C CYS A 42 -25.13 -19.70 -5.81
N ALA A 43 -24.08 -20.17 -5.15
CA ALA A 43 -24.10 -21.40 -4.36
C ALA A 43 -23.53 -21.11 -2.98
N GLY A 44 -24.32 -21.39 -1.94
CA GLY A 44 -24.11 -20.97 -0.57
C GLY A 44 -22.86 -21.54 0.10
N GLY A 45 -22.17 -20.66 0.82
CA GLY A 45 -21.28 -21.00 1.91
C GLY A 45 -21.61 -20.08 3.08
N HIS A 46 -22.01 -20.65 4.22
CA HIS A 46 -22.15 -19.95 5.49
C HIS A 46 -20.76 -19.53 6.00
N GLY A 47 -20.25 -18.42 5.47
CA GLY A 47 -19.35 -17.55 6.22
C GLY A 47 -20.20 -16.37 6.68
N GLU A 48 -20.32 -16.16 7.99
CA GLU A 48 -20.97 -14.94 8.47
C GLU A 48 -20.20 -13.74 7.95
N ARG A 49 -20.76 -13.11 6.92
CA ARG A 49 -20.23 -11.92 6.26
C ARG A 49 -20.55 -10.77 7.21
N LEU A 50 -19.66 -10.52 8.16
CA LEU A 50 -19.77 -9.42 9.12
C LEU A 50 -19.81 -8.10 8.32
N HIS A 51 -21.01 -7.55 8.16
CA HIS A 51 -21.27 -6.33 7.40
C HIS A 51 -21.56 -5.18 8.34
N GLY A 52 -20.56 -4.32 8.54
CA GLY A 52 -20.75 -2.98 9.09
C GLY A 52 -20.60 -1.89 8.01
N PRO A 53 -21.20 -0.71 8.21
CA PRO A 53 -20.86 0.51 7.47
C PRO A 53 -19.45 1.00 7.90
N GLY A 54 -18.67 1.56 6.96
CA GLY A 54 -17.27 1.97 7.17
C GLY A 54 -16.25 0.96 6.63
N ARG A 55 -16.30 0.70 5.31
CA ARG A 55 -15.52 -0.34 4.63
C ARG A 55 -14.26 0.19 3.94
N ASP A 56 -13.68 1.27 4.43
CA ASP A 56 -12.46 1.80 3.84
C ASP A 56 -11.31 0.82 4.06
N VAL A 57 -10.58 0.51 2.98
CA VAL A 57 -9.42 -0.38 3.03
C VAL A 57 -8.17 0.42 2.76
N LEU A 58 -7.27 0.49 3.74
CA LEU A 58 -5.97 1.12 3.59
C LEU A 58 -5.01 0.14 2.90
N ARG A 59 -4.36 0.59 1.83
CA ARG A 59 -3.24 -0.11 1.19
C ARG A 59 -1.96 0.69 1.36
N THR A 60 -0.93 0.01 1.82
CA THR A 60 0.39 0.60 2.05
C THR A 60 1.39 -0.07 1.12
N SER A 61 2.15 0.74 0.39
CA SER A 61 3.31 0.26 -0.36
C SER A 61 4.51 0.13 0.58
N TYR A 62 5.29 -0.93 0.41
CA TYR A 62 6.46 -1.22 1.23
C TYR A 62 7.40 -2.16 0.47
N ASP A 63 8.65 -2.30 0.90
CA ASP A 63 9.54 -3.34 0.39
C ASP A 63 9.35 -4.66 1.17
N GLU A 64 9.08 -5.73 0.44
CA GLU A 64 8.81 -7.06 1.00
C GLU A 64 10.10 -7.87 1.21
N ASP A 65 10.30 -8.43 2.42
CA ASP A 65 11.33 -9.42 2.68
C ASP A 65 10.85 -10.87 2.47
N PHE A 66 11.73 -11.86 2.61
CA PHE A 66 11.41 -13.28 2.38
C PHE A 66 10.32 -13.82 3.33
N ASN A 67 10.20 -13.26 4.54
CA ASN A 67 9.15 -13.57 5.52
C ASN A 67 7.93 -12.65 5.37
N HIS A 68 7.89 -11.86 4.30
CA HIS A 68 6.86 -10.88 3.95
C HIS A 68 6.78 -9.63 4.82
N GLU A 69 7.65 -9.52 5.83
CA GLU A 69 7.73 -8.33 6.68
C GLU A 69 8.29 -7.13 5.92
N PRO A 70 8.07 -5.91 6.43
CA PRO A 70 8.64 -4.71 5.83
C PRO A 70 10.15 -4.67 5.98
N CYS A 71 10.84 -4.37 4.88
CA CYS A 71 12.28 -4.15 4.86
C CYS A 71 12.61 -2.89 4.06
N GLN A 72 13.91 -2.57 3.91
CA GLN A 72 14.36 -1.39 3.18
C GLN A 72 15.29 -1.82 2.04
N ARG A 73 14.76 -1.89 0.82
CA ARG A 73 15.45 -2.37 -0.39
C ARG A 73 15.33 -1.37 -1.56
N LYS A 74 15.15 -0.10 -1.24
CA LYS A 74 15.01 1.05 -2.14
C LYS A 74 13.85 0.97 -3.13
N GLY A 75 12.84 0.13 -2.87
CA GLY A 75 11.74 -0.15 -3.80
C GLY A 75 12.00 -1.33 -4.74
N HIS A 76 13.16 -1.99 -4.66
CA HIS A 76 13.46 -3.14 -5.53
C HIS A 76 12.53 -4.34 -5.27
N LYS A 77 11.98 -4.42 -4.05
CA LYS A 77 11.01 -5.41 -3.59
C LYS A 77 9.66 -4.77 -3.31
N ALA A 78 9.36 -3.62 -3.93
CA ALA A 78 8.12 -2.89 -3.69
C ALA A 78 6.91 -3.81 -3.89
N HIS A 79 6.04 -3.81 -2.90
CA HIS A 79 4.83 -4.61 -2.81
C HIS A 79 3.73 -3.78 -2.14
N TRP A 80 2.49 -4.26 -2.28
CA TRP A 80 1.32 -3.73 -1.59
C TRP A 80 0.88 -4.68 -0.48
N ALA A 81 0.55 -4.12 0.68
CA ALA A 81 -0.23 -4.80 1.70
C ALA A 81 -1.54 -4.07 1.93
N VAL A 82 -2.55 -4.82 2.37
CA VAL A 82 -3.80 -4.30 2.90
C VAL A 82 -3.70 -4.29 4.42
N SER A 83 -3.98 -3.15 5.05
CA SER A 83 -4.16 -3.05 6.49
C SER A 83 -5.64 -3.31 6.82
N ALA A 84 -5.88 -4.36 7.60
CA ALA A 84 -7.22 -4.78 8.03
C ALA A 84 -7.60 -4.24 9.42
N GLY A 85 -6.63 -3.74 10.18
CA GLY A 85 -6.85 -3.16 11.50
C GLY A 85 -5.57 -2.59 12.10
N VAL A 86 -5.71 -1.98 13.26
CA VAL A 86 -4.61 -1.43 14.06
C VAL A 86 -4.67 -2.02 15.47
N LEU A 87 -3.50 -2.32 16.03
CA LEU A 87 -3.34 -2.67 17.44
C LEU A 87 -2.54 -1.56 18.11
N LEU A 88 -3.11 -0.99 19.17
CA LEU A 88 -2.54 0.14 19.88
C LEU A 88 -2.11 -0.29 21.29
N GLY A 89 -0.82 -0.19 21.58
CA GLY A 89 -0.28 -0.28 22.92
C GLY A 89 -0.53 1.04 23.66
N VAL A 90 -1.45 1.00 24.62
CA VAL A 90 -1.87 2.16 25.42
C VAL A 90 -1.42 2.00 26.87
N GLN A 91 -1.06 3.10 27.54
CA GLN A 91 -0.58 3.07 28.93
C GLN A 91 -1.69 2.87 29.97
N ALA A 92 -2.94 3.14 29.58
CA ALA A 92 -4.10 2.98 30.43
C ALA A 92 -5.24 2.31 29.64
N VAL A 93 -6.08 1.55 30.35
CA VAL A 93 -7.25 0.90 29.79
C VAL A 93 -8.13 1.97 29.10
N PRO A 94 -8.55 1.75 27.84
CA PRO A 94 -9.46 2.68 27.16
C PRO A 94 -10.72 2.94 28.01
N SER A 95 -11.22 4.16 27.97
CA SER A 95 -12.46 4.55 28.67
C SER A 95 -13.69 3.79 28.15
N SER A 96 -14.89 4.11 28.68
CA SER A 96 -16.19 3.56 28.29
C SER A 96 -16.30 3.19 26.79
N GLY A 97 -16.84 2.00 26.50
CA GLY A 97 -17.09 1.52 25.14
C GLY A 97 -16.11 0.47 24.62
N TYR A 98 -15.16 0.03 25.44
CA TYR A 98 -14.27 -1.11 25.15
C TYR A 98 -14.56 -2.26 26.11
N ALA A 99 -14.45 -3.50 25.60
CA ALA A 99 -14.52 -4.73 26.37
C ALA A 99 -13.18 -5.45 26.30
N GLU A 100 -12.78 -6.06 27.41
CA GLU A 100 -11.61 -6.95 27.44
C GLU A 100 -11.96 -8.27 26.76
N ASP A 101 -11.04 -8.80 25.96
CA ASP A 101 -11.18 -10.08 25.31
C ASP A 101 -11.14 -11.21 26.36
N PRO A 102 -12.09 -12.16 26.36
CA PRO A 102 -12.16 -13.21 27.37
C PRO A 102 -11.04 -14.25 27.27
N GLU A 103 -10.40 -14.38 26.10
CA GLU A 103 -9.32 -15.34 25.85
C GLU A 103 -7.93 -14.68 25.95
N LEU A 104 -7.85 -13.36 25.78
CA LEU A 104 -6.60 -12.60 25.74
C LEU A 104 -6.60 -11.45 26.76
N PRO A 105 -6.16 -11.70 28.01
CA PRO A 105 -6.06 -10.66 29.04
C PRO A 105 -5.21 -9.47 28.58
N GLY A 106 -5.70 -8.25 28.82
CA GLY A 106 -5.08 -7.00 28.40
C GLY A 106 -5.37 -6.58 26.95
N LEU A 107 -6.04 -7.41 26.14
CA LEU A 107 -6.54 -7.01 24.83
C LEU A 107 -7.94 -6.42 24.98
N PHE A 108 -8.14 -5.21 24.45
CA PHE A 108 -9.42 -4.52 24.49
C PHE A 108 -9.92 -4.26 23.07
N HIS A 109 -11.19 -4.55 22.82
CA HIS A 109 -11.84 -4.29 21.54
C HIS A 109 -13.09 -3.41 21.76
N PRO A 110 -13.50 -2.61 20.75
CA PRO A 110 -14.73 -1.85 20.84
C PRO A 110 -15.93 -2.75 21.14
N ALA A 111 -16.73 -2.38 22.12
CA ALA A 111 -17.96 -3.08 22.44
C ALA A 111 -18.97 -2.86 21.30
N PRO A 112 -19.64 -3.93 20.80
CA PRO A 112 -20.67 -3.79 19.78
C PRO A 112 -21.73 -2.77 20.19
N SER A 113 -22.20 -1.97 19.23
CA SER A 113 -23.32 -1.03 19.41
C SER A 113 -23.09 0.13 20.40
N THR A 114 -21.86 0.35 20.86
CA THR A 114 -21.52 1.49 21.72
C THR A 114 -20.74 2.53 20.93
N LEU A 115 -21.14 3.81 21.02
CA LEU A 115 -20.32 4.90 20.52
C LEU A 115 -19.02 4.93 21.34
N HIS A 116 -17.90 4.76 20.65
CA HIS A 116 -16.58 4.76 21.25
C HIS A 116 -15.71 5.77 20.51
N GLN A 117 -14.90 6.50 21.28
CA GLN A 117 -13.82 7.29 20.71
C GLN A 117 -12.58 6.39 20.69
N PRO A 118 -11.88 6.25 19.54
CA PRO A 118 -10.62 5.52 19.52
C PRO A 118 -9.64 6.14 20.52
N PRO A 119 -8.86 5.32 21.24
CA PRO A 119 -7.83 5.85 22.13
C PRO A 119 -6.86 6.71 21.34
N SER A 120 -6.36 7.77 21.97
CA SER A 120 -5.32 8.60 21.37
C SER A 120 -4.15 7.73 20.95
N LEU A 121 -3.63 7.98 19.75
CA LEU A 121 -2.38 7.37 19.32
C LEU A 121 -1.28 7.75 20.32
N PRO A 122 -0.32 6.85 20.58
CA PRO A 122 0.87 7.21 21.33
C PRO A 122 1.52 8.45 20.70
N GLU A 123 1.84 9.46 21.52
CA GLU A 123 2.63 10.59 21.04
C GLU A 123 4.04 10.12 20.67
N ASP A 124 4.68 10.78 19.69
CA ASP A 124 6.06 10.51 19.31
C ASP A 124 6.98 10.62 20.54
N GLY A 125 7.69 9.53 20.86
CA GLY A 125 8.57 9.43 22.03
C GLY A 125 7.90 8.98 23.34
N SER A 126 6.58 8.71 23.33
CA SER A 126 5.89 8.03 24.43
C SER A 126 6.04 6.50 24.31
N PRO A 127 5.99 5.74 25.41
CA PRO A 127 6.19 4.27 25.41
C PRO A 127 5.01 3.46 24.81
N GLY A 128 4.18 4.06 23.95
CA GLY A 128 3.14 3.32 23.25
C GLY A 128 3.65 2.67 21.96
N ALA A 129 2.97 1.64 21.50
CA ALA A 129 3.33 0.91 20.29
C ALA A 129 2.15 0.90 19.31
N VAL A 130 2.42 1.09 18.03
CA VAL A 130 1.40 1.03 16.99
C VAL A 130 1.75 -0.10 16.04
N TYR A 131 0.84 -1.07 15.90
CA TYR A 131 1.00 -2.17 14.97
C TYR A 131 -0.12 -2.18 13.94
N LEU A 132 0.23 -2.46 12.69
CA LEU A 132 -0.72 -2.68 11.61
C LEU A 132 -0.98 -4.18 11.44
N LEU A 133 -2.24 -4.59 11.57
CA LEU A 133 -2.66 -5.92 11.16
C LEU A 133 -2.75 -5.92 9.63
N SER A 134 -1.77 -6.54 8.99
CA SER A 134 -1.54 -6.43 7.56
C SER A 134 -1.61 -7.78 6.86
N LYS A 135 -2.07 -7.77 5.61
CA LYS A 135 -2.11 -8.91 4.72
C LYS A 135 -1.62 -8.53 3.33
N GLN A 136 -0.72 -9.34 2.79
CA GLN A 136 -0.19 -9.16 1.44
C GLN A 136 -0.61 -10.35 0.54
N GLY A 137 -0.65 -10.15 -0.78
CA GLY A 137 -1.28 -11.07 -1.75
C GLY A 137 -0.59 -12.43 -2.01
N LYS A 138 0.65 -12.61 -1.57
CA LYS A 138 1.46 -13.83 -1.66
C LYS A 138 1.45 -14.66 -0.36
N SER A 139 0.82 -14.19 0.70
CA SER A 139 0.69 -14.90 1.97
C SER A 139 -0.77 -15.19 2.30
N TRP A 140 -1.01 -16.37 2.87
CA TRP A 140 -2.32 -16.74 3.42
C TRP A 140 -2.56 -16.13 4.80
N HIS A 141 -1.50 -15.75 5.50
CA HIS A 141 -1.55 -15.32 6.89
C HIS A 141 -1.60 -13.79 7.03
N TYR A 142 -2.26 -13.34 8.09
CA TYR A 142 -2.11 -11.98 8.60
C TYR A 142 -0.84 -11.88 9.42
N GLN A 143 -0.21 -10.71 9.41
CA GLN A 143 0.95 -10.38 10.24
C GLN A 143 0.71 -9.05 10.95
N LEU A 144 1.22 -8.93 12.16
CA LEU A 144 1.33 -7.65 12.87
C LEU A 144 2.69 -7.06 12.52
N TRP A 145 2.69 -5.85 11.96
CA TRP A 145 3.92 -5.12 11.67
C TRP A 145 3.98 -3.85 12.49
N ASP A 146 5.16 -3.55 13.01
CA ASP A 146 5.43 -2.27 13.65
C ASP A 146 5.19 -1.13 12.65
N TYR A 147 4.46 -0.10 13.08
CA TYR A 147 4.07 1.01 12.21
C TYR A 147 5.28 1.80 11.71
N ASP A 148 6.29 2.03 12.56
CA ASP A 148 7.47 2.78 12.18
C ASP A 148 8.28 1.99 11.13
N GLN A 149 8.38 0.68 11.28
CA GLN A 149 9.01 -0.19 10.28
C GLN A 149 8.30 -0.11 8.92
N VAL A 150 6.96 -0.10 8.91
CA VAL A 150 6.16 0.06 7.67
C VAL A 150 6.36 1.45 7.07
N ARG A 151 6.31 2.51 7.91
CA ARG A 151 6.52 3.90 7.50
C ARG A 151 7.89 4.08 6.86
N ASP A 152 8.94 3.59 7.50
CA ASP A 152 10.31 3.71 7.02
C ASP A 152 10.50 2.94 5.72
N SER A 153 9.92 1.74 5.61
CA SER A 153 9.90 0.95 4.37
C SER A 153 9.20 1.69 3.23
N ASN A 154 8.12 2.42 3.51
CA ASN A 154 7.38 3.22 2.53
C ASN A 154 8.15 4.48 2.09
N LEU A 155 8.78 5.19 3.03
CA LEU A 155 9.50 6.45 2.77
C LEU A 155 10.81 6.26 1.99
N GLN A 156 11.32 5.03 1.92
CA GLN A 156 12.55 4.72 1.18
C GLN A 156 12.30 4.12 -0.23
N LEU A 157 11.05 4.02 -0.69
CA LEU A 157 10.71 3.47 -2.01
C LEU A 157 11.12 4.44 -3.12
N THR A 158 12.37 4.38 -3.60
CA THR A 158 12.88 5.36 -4.59
C THR A 158 13.06 4.78 -5.99
N ASP A 159 13.51 3.53 -6.08
CA ASP A 159 14.13 2.97 -7.27
C ASP A 159 13.29 1.83 -7.86
N PHE A 160 13.21 1.80 -9.20
CA PHE A 160 12.71 0.62 -9.90
C PHE A 160 13.79 -0.47 -9.93
N SER A 161 13.42 -1.72 -9.61
CA SER A 161 14.39 -2.82 -9.53
C SER A 161 15.17 -3.01 -10.85
N PRO A 162 16.51 -3.01 -10.82
CA PRO A 162 17.32 -3.31 -11.98
C PRO A 162 17.03 -4.70 -12.56
N SER A 163 16.74 -5.69 -11.71
CA SER A 163 16.42 -7.04 -12.18
C SER A 163 15.12 -7.09 -12.98
N ARG A 164 14.11 -6.30 -12.59
CA ARG A 164 12.84 -6.16 -13.31
C ARG A 164 13.01 -5.35 -14.60
N ALA A 165 13.97 -4.43 -14.63
CA ALA A 165 14.28 -3.69 -15.85
C ALA A 165 14.89 -4.57 -16.94
N THR A 166 15.52 -5.68 -16.56
CA THR A 166 16.24 -6.57 -17.48
C THR A 166 15.58 -7.94 -17.70
N ASP A 167 14.44 -8.24 -17.07
CA ASP A 167 13.82 -9.57 -17.15
C ASP A 167 12.93 -9.79 -18.39
N GLY A 168 12.83 -8.78 -19.26
CA GLY A 168 12.05 -8.82 -20.50
C GLY A 168 10.53 -8.72 -20.29
N ARG A 169 10.04 -8.44 -19.07
CA ARG A 169 8.62 -8.28 -18.79
C ARG A 169 8.20 -6.81 -18.83
N ALA A 170 6.93 -6.58 -19.16
CA ALA A 170 6.35 -5.25 -19.11
C ALA A 170 5.88 -4.92 -17.68
N TYR A 171 6.27 -3.75 -17.18
CA TYR A 171 5.86 -3.22 -15.90
C TYR A 171 5.22 -1.83 -16.08
N VAL A 172 4.15 -1.57 -15.34
CA VAL A 172 3.57 -0.23 -15.26
C VAL A 172 4.35 0.55 -14.20
N VAL A 173 5.08 1.56 -14.64
CA VAL A 173 5.82 2.47 -13.77
C VAL A 173 5.15 3.84 -13.84
N PRO A 174 4.79 4.46 -12.70
CA PRO A 174 4.21 5.80 -12.68
C PRO A 174 5.11 6.84 -13.35
N ALA A 175 4.51 7.90 -13.87
CA ALA A 175 5.29 9.08 -14.28
C ALA A 175 6.09 9.60 -13.09
N GLY A 176 7.40 9.80 -13.27
CA GLY A 176 8.32 10.13 -12.16
C GLY A 176 8.87 8.93 -11.39
N GLY A 177 8.57 7.71 -11.81
CA GLY A 177 9.17 6.49 -11.26
C GLY A 177 8.51 5.98 -9.98
N VAL A 178 9.19 5.02 -9.34
CA VAL A 178 8.76 4.43 -8.06
C VAL A 178 8.68 5.51 -6.97
N GLN A 179 9.68 6.37 -6.88
CA GLN A 179 9.68 7.48 -5.92
C GLN A 179 8.43 8.35 -6.00
N ALA A 180 8.10 8.89 -7.17
CA ALA A 180 6.97 9.79 -7.30
C ALA A 180 5.61 9.08 -7.09
N GLY A 181 5.52 7.79 -7.44
CA GLY A 181 4.25 7.08 -7.40
C GLY A 181 3.96 6.30 -6.11
N LEU A 182 5.00 5.92 -5.34
CA LEU A 182 4.86 5.03 -4.18
C LEU A 182 5.47 5.59 -2.89
N CYS A 183 6.53 6.40 -2.96
CA CYS A 183 7.20 6.92 -1.77
C CYS A 183 6.27 7.86 -0.99
N GLY A 184 6.09 7.58 0.30
CA GLY A 184 5.19 8.36 1.15
C GLY A 184 3.71 8.25 0.77
N GLN A 185 3.34 7.32 -0.11
CA GLN A 185 1.97 7.15 -0.59
C GLN A 185 1.28 6.00 0.11
N ALA A 186 -0.02 6.17 0.35
CA ALA A 186 -0.95 5.11 0.73
C ALA A 186 -2.27 5.31 -0.02
N LEU A 187 -3.02 4.23 -0.24
CA LEU A 187 -4.31 4.29 -0.93
C LEU A 187 -5.42 3.94 0.05
N LEU A 188 -6.40 4.83 0.17
CA LEU A 188 -7.66 4.54 0.86
C LEU A 188 -8.68 4.10 -0.19
N LEU A 189 -9.15 2.86 -0.10
CA LEU A 189 -10.17 2.32 -0.99
C LEU A 189 -11.52 2.35 -0.29
N THR A 190 -12.39 3.26 -0.71
CA THR A 190 -13.77 3.34 -0.23
C THR A 190 -14.69 2.56 -1.16
N PRO A 191 -15.47 1.59 -0.67
CA PRO A 191 -16.47 0.92 -1.49
C PRO A 191 -17.49 1.93 -1.97
N GLN A 192 -17.80 1.86 -3.27
CA GLN A 192 -18.94 2.60 -3.78
C GLN A 192 -20.20 1.95 -3.24
N ASP A 193 -21.03 2.74 -2.56
CA ASP A 193 -22.39 2.34 -2.24
C ASP A 193 -23.13 2.17 -3.56
N PHE A 194 -23.27 0.92 -3.98
CA PHE A 194 -24.23 0.59 -5.03
C PHE A 194 -25.60 0.70 -4.40
N SER A 195 -26.20 1.89 -4.49
CA SER A 195 -27.64 2.05 -4.34
C SER A 195 -28.30 1.35 -5.52
N CYS A 196 -28.77 0.13 -5.29
CA CYS A 196 -29.74 -0.56 -6.14
C CYS A 196 -31.12 0.10 -5.97
#